data_AF-A0A2C9ZQQ2-F1
#
_entry.id   AF-A0A2C9ZQQ2-F1
#
_cell.length_a   1.000
_cell.length_b   1.000
_cell.length_c   1.000
_cell.angle_alpha   90.00
_cell.angle_beta   90.00
_cell.angle_gamma   90.00
#
_symmetry.space_group_name_H-M   'P 1'
#
loop_
_entity.id
_entity.type
_entity.pdbx_description
1 polymer ?
#
loop_
_entity_poly.entity_id
_entity_poly.type
_entity_poly.pdbx_seq_one_letter_code
_entity_poly.pdbx_strand_id
1 'polypeptide(L)'
;MENTKTYWTLCLECKGRGKKSKGLSKKVRNKYLLELDIFNKNNQVKPAPTLPKGHLYACSQCSGSGLIKTLHPVKADKENYPHVAIIGGGIGGVALAVACLHRGIPFIIFERDNNFEARSQGYGLTLQQASKAIEGLGIISLNEGVVSTRHVVHTIDGTVIGEWGIRKWIQSDAKTFQKRTNIHIARQSLRLALLEQLGGHDAIHWGHQLTNFKICNDESVDLNFQVDGKIKSYKADLVVGADGIRSSVRRLLIGDDSGTLRYLGCIVILGICPLKALEGLDSPLLDSATVFQTANGKERIYVMPYDSDSVMWQLSFPMPEEDAKALSAQGAQALKEEACRRTLWHNPIPQILLATLEAQISGYPVYDRELLKSEFLAKAGPVTLIGDAAHPMSPFKGQGANQALLDALYLARVITKECRPLSQWRKVGIRESILTKFELEMLDRSATKVNDSAAAAQFLHSEIVLHEGDEPRGRCLNR
;
A
#
# COMPACT_ATOMS: atom_id res chain seq x y z
N MET A 1 0.75 -19.87 -28.51
CA MET A 1 -0.57 -19.23 -28.31
C MET A 1 -0.32 -17.73 -28.26
N GLU A 2 -0.78 -16.98 -29.25
CA GLU A 2 -0.66 -15.52 -29.25
C GLU A 2 -1.30 -14.97 -27.99
N ASN A 3 -0.53 -14.22 -27.21
CA ASN A 3 -0.98 -13.65 -25.94
C ASN A 3 -1.97 -12.52 -26.26
N THR A 4 -3.26 -12.87 -26.44
CA THR A 4 -4.32 -11.88 -26.70
C THR A 4 -4.34 -10.88 -25.55
N LYS A 5 -3.82 -9.68 -25.83
CA LYS A 5 -3.74 -8.57 -24.86
C LYS A 5 -5.14 -8.30 -24.32
N THR A 6 -5.33 -8.56 -23.03
CA THR A 6 -6.63 -8.35 -22.37
C THR A 6 -6.77 -6.89 -21.98
N TYR A 7 -7.84 -6.24 -22.43
CA TYR A 7 -8.18 -4.88 -22.04
C TYR A 7 -9.33 -4.88 -21.03
N TRP A 8 -9.42 -3.81 -20.23
CA TRP A 8 -10.47 -3.63 -19.24
C TRP A 8 -11.20 -2.32 -19.45
N THR A 9 -12.50 -2.33 -19.18
CA THR A 9 -13.33 -1.12 -19.15
C THR A 9 -14.21 -1.11 -17.91
N LEU A 10 -14.83 0.04 -17.65
CA LEU A 10 -15.76 0.23 -16.54
C LEU A 10 -16.92 -0.76 -16.63
N CYS A 11 -17.21 -1.42 -15.50
CA CYS A 11 -18.49 -2.09 -15.35
C CYS A 11 -19.61 -1.04 -15.32
N LEU A 12 -20.40 -0.96 -16.39
CA LEU A 12 -21.51 0.00 -16.52
C LEU A 12 -22.57 -0.19 -15.44
N GLU A 13 -22.80 -1.44 -15.02
CA GLU A 13 -23.82 -1.81 -14.04
C GLU A 13 -23.58 -1.19 -12.65
N CYS A 14 -22.32 -1.17 -12.19
CA CYS A 14 -21.93 -0.46 -10.96
C CYS A 14 -21.25 0.89 -11.22
N LYS A 15 -21.16 1.29 -12.49
CA LYS A 15 -20.48 2.49 -12.97
C LYS A 15 -19.05 2.60 -12.41
N GLY A 16 -18.27 1.52 -12.53
CA GLY A 16 -16.86 1.48 -12.11
C GLY A 16 -16.57 1.25 -10.62
N ARG A 17 -17.59 1.27 -9.77
CA ARG A 17 -17.42 1.28 -8.31
C ARG A 17 -17.08 -0.08 -7.71
N GLY A 18 -17.39 -1.16 -8.43
CA GLY A 18 -17.38 -2.52 -7.91
C GLY A 18 -18.50 -2.82 -6.90
N LYS A 19 -19.20 -1.79 -6.40
CA LYS A 19 -20.26 -1.92 -5.41
C LYS A 19 -21.56 -1.24 -5.86
N LYS A 20 -22.69 -1.80 -5.48
CA LYS A 20 -24.04 -1.20 -5.66
C LYS A 20 -24.70 -0.99 -4.29
N SER A 21 -25.44 0.11 -4.16
CA SER A 21 -26.31 0.35 -3.02
C SER A 21 -27.70 -0.21 -3.34
N LYS A 22 -28.30 -0.93 -2.39
CA LYS A 22 -29.73 -1.31 -2.47
C LYS A 22 -30.66 -0.24 -1.86
N GLY A 23 -30.15 0.97 -1.63
CA GLY A 23 -30.86 2.01 -0.88
C GLY A 23 -30.91 1.69 0.62
N LEU A 24 -31.60 2.55 1.38
CA LEU A 24 -31.85 2.32 2.80
C LEU A 24 -33.06 1.41 2.97
N SER A 25 -33.00 0.47 3.91
CA SER A 25 -34.20 -0.28 4.29
C SER A 25 -35.24 0.68 4.88
N LYS A 26 -36.53 0.38 4.69
CA LYS A 26 -37.64 1.19 5.23
C LYS A 26 -37.47 1.44 6.74
N LYS A 27 -37.00 0.43 7.48
CA LYS A 27 -36.71 0.53 8.93
C LYS A 27 -35.62 1.56 9.24
N VAL A 28 -34.49 1.52 8.53
CA VAL A 28 -33.37 2.46 8.75
C VAL A 28 -33.77 3.88 8.37
N ARG A 29 -34.51 4.05 7.26
CA ARG A 29 -35.03 5.35 6.84
C ARG A 29 -36.00 5.94 7.89
N ASN A 30 -36.95 5.14 8.38
CA ASN A 30 -37.92 5.58 9.37
C ASN A 30 -37.26 5.94 10.71
N LYS A 31 -36.25 5.18 11.14
CA LYS A 31 -35.47 5.49 12.35
C LYS A 31 -34.76 6.85 12.22
N TYR A 32 -34.10 7.10 11.10
CA TYR A 32 -33.44 8.39 10.85
C TYR A 32 -34.43 9.56 10.85
N LEU A 33 -35.58 9.40 10.20
CA LEU A 33 -36.61 10.45 10.18
C LEU A 33 -37.16 10.76 11.58
N LEU A 34 -37.34 9.73 12.42
CA LEU A 34 -37.74 9.91 13.82
C LEU A 34 -36.68 10.65 14.63
N GLU A 35 -35.41 10.26 14.49
CA GLU A 35 -34.30 10.94 15.16
C GLU A 35 -34.17 12.40 14.71
N LEU A 36 -34.40 12.68 13.41
CA LEU A 36 -34.36 14.04 12.85
C LEU A 36 -35.52 14.90 13.36
N ASP A 37 -36.72 14.33 13.46
CA ASP A 37 -37.89 15.01 14.04
C ASP A 37 -37.66 15.34 15.53
N ILE A 38 -37.07 14.42 16.29
CA ILE A 38 -36.69 14.65 17.70
C ILE A 38 -35.63 15.75 17.80
N PHE A 39 -34.62 15.74 16.94
CA PHE A 39 -33.58 16.77 16.89
C PHE A 39 -34.16 18.16 16.62
N ASN A 40 -35.08 18.27 15.65
CA ASN A 40 -35.74 19.52 15.30
C ASN A 40 -36.66 20.02 16.44
N LYS A 41 -37.37 19.11 17.14
CA LYS A 41 -38.26 19.46 18.26
C LYS A 41 -37.51 19.88 19.53
N ASN A 42 -36.29 19.40 19.74
CA ASN A 42 -35.49 19.68 20.94
C ASN A 42 -34.49 20.84 20.77
N ASN A 43 -34.80 21.85 19.93
CA ASN A 43 -33.93 23.01 19.69
C ASN A 43 -32.46 22.66 19.37
N GLN A 44 -32.21 21.51 18.72
CA GLN A 44 -30.86 21.12 18.28
C GLN A 44 -29.83 20.95 19.43
N VAL A 45 -30.29 20.70 20.66
CA VAL A 45 -29.42 20.53 21.85
C VAL A 45 -28.49 19.31 21.74
N LYS A 46 -28.84 18.31 20.91
CA LYS A 46 -28.01 17.13 20.61
C LYS A 46 -27.42 17.23 19.20
N PRO A 47 -26.31 16.56 18.88
CA PRO A 47 -25.78 16.52 17.51
C PRO A 47 -26.83 16.02 16.51
N ALA A 48 -26.86 16.63 15.32
CA ALA A 48 -27.78 16.22 14.27
C ALA A 48 -27.60 14.74 13.92
N PRO A 49 -28.68 13.95 13.77
CA PRO A 49 -28.57 12.54 13.43
C PRO A 49 -27.89 12.40 12.07
N THR A 50 -26.96 11.46 11.99
CA THR A 50 -26.18 11.24 10.77
C THR A 50 -27.03 10.53 9.73
N LEU A 51 -27.05 11.04 8.49
CA LEU A 51 -27.78 10.41 7.39
C LEU A 51 -27.26 8.96 7.20
N PRO A 52 -28.10 7.93 7.36
CA PRO A 52 -27.64 6.56 7.23
C PRO A 52 -27.22 6.28 5.79
N LYS A 53 -26.15 5.49 5.63
CA LYS A 53 -25.65 5.06 4.33
C LYS A 53 -26.21 3.68 4.00
N GLY A 54 -26.75 3.52 2.80
CA GLY A 54 -27.25 2.21 2.33
C GLY A 54 -26.13 1.17 2.28
N HIS A 55 -26.46 -0.07 2.63
CA HIS A 55 -25.48 -1.15 2.59
C HIS A 55 -24.99 -1.36 1.16
N LEU A 56 -23.67 -1.42 1.00
CA LEU A 56 -23.01 -1.64 -0.29
C LEU A 56 -22.71 -3.12 -0.48
N TYR A 57 -23.12 -3.67 -1.61
CA TYR A 57 -22.85 -5.06 -1.99
C TYR A 57 -21.92 -5.09 -3.20
N ALA A 58 -21.09 -6.12 -3.30
CA ALA A 58 -20.30 -6.37 -4.50
C ALA A 58 -21.25 -6.50 -5.71
N CYS A 59 -20.89 -5.85 -6.81
CA CYS A 59 -21.63 -5.92 -8.06
C CYS A 59 -21.47 -7.33 -8.65
N SER A 60 -22.58 -8.01 -8.88
CA SER A 60 -22.60 -9.37 -9.45
C SER A 60 -21.93 -9.45 -10.81
N GLN A 61 -22.07 -8.41 -11.64
CA GLN A 61 -21.55 -8.41 -13.02
C GLN A 61 -20.01 -8.39 -13.08
N CYS A 62 -19.36 -7.75 -12.12
CA CYS A 62 -17.89 -7.61 -12.10
C CYS A 62 -17.26 -8.22 -10.84
N SER A 63 -18.04 -8.98 -10.07
CA SER A 63 -17.62 -9.61 -8.81
C SER A 63 -16.96 -8.67 -7.78
N GLY A 64 -17.16 -7.35 -7.88
CA GLY A 64 -16.54 -6.38 -6.97
C GLY A 64 -15.38 -5.57 -7.55
N SER A 65 -14.83 -5.96 -8.71
CA SER A 65 -13.68 -5.25 -9.32
C SER A 65 -14.06 -3.85 -9.81
N GLY A 66 -15.28 -3.71 -10.33
CA GLY A 66 -15.72 -2.52 -11.04
C GLY A 66 -15.28 -2.47 -12.50
N LEU A 67 -14.65 -3.54 -13.01
CA LEU A 67 -14.14 -3.66 -14.37
C LEU A 67 -14.75 -4.87 -15.09
N ILE A 68 -14.83 -4.80 -16.42
CA ILE A 68 -15.23 -5.88 -17.32
C ILE A 68 -14.19 -5.98 -18.45
N LYS A 69 -13.91 -7.19 -18.92
CA LYS A 69 -13.00 -7.41 -20.06
C LYS A 69 -13.59 -6.81 -21.34
N THR A 70 -12.75 -6.25 -22.19
CA THR A 70 -13.11 -5.70 -23.50
C THR A 70 -12.06 -6.06 -24.55
N LEU A 71 -12.45 -6.03 -25.82
CA LEU A 71 -11.58 -6.35 -26.97
C LEU A 71 -10.67 -5.18 -27.38
N HIS A 72 -11.01 -3.96 -26.95
CA HIS A 72 -10.33 -2.75 -27.38
C HIS A 72 -9.88 -1.91 -26.18
N PRO A 73 -8.74 -1.21 -26.27
CA PRO A 73 -8.29 -0.30 -25.22
C PRO A 73 -9.31 0.83 -25.02
N VAL A 74 -9.49 1.23 -23.76
CA VAL A 74 -10.31 2.38 -23.40
C VAL A 74 -9.58 3.66 -23.85
N LYS A 75 -10.28 4.50 -24.62
CA LYS A 75 -9.77 5.82 -24.98
C LYS A 75 -9.94 6.78 -23.82
N ALA A 76 -8.95 7.63 -23.59
CA ALA A 76 -9.04 8.67 -22.57
C ALA A 76 -10.11 9.71 -22.94
N ASP A 77 -11.00 10.02 -22.00
CA ASP A 77 -12.02 11.04 -22.12
C ASP A 77 -11.47 12.37 -21.61
N LYS A 78 -10.89 13.14 -22.55
CA LYS A 78 -10.30 14.46 -22.30
C LYS A 78 -11.34 15.56 -22.07
N GLU A 79 -12.59 15.29 -22.42
CA GLU A 79 -13.67 16.27 -22.32
C GLU A 79 -14.31 16.25 -20.93
N ASN A 80 -14.52 15.08 -20.33
CA ASN A 80 -15.23 14.98 -19.05
C ASN A 80 -14.32 14.84 -17.83
N TYR A 81 -13.14 14.23 -17.96
CA TYR A 81 -12.25 13.98 -16.82
C TYR A 81 -11.11 14.99 -16.71
N PRO A 82 -10.63 15.27 -15.48
CA PRO A 82 -9.41 16.06 -15.29
C PRO A 82 -8.19 15.29 -15.80
N HIS A 83 -7.23 16.02 -16.35
CA HIS A 83 -5.91 15.51 -16.68
C HIS A 83 -5.04 15.37 -15.43
N VAL A 84 -4.66 14.13 -15.10
CA VAL A 84 -3.95 13.80 -13.86
C VAL A 84 -2.44 13.68 -14.09
N ALA A 85 -1.64 14.52 -13.44
CA ALA A 85 -0.20 14.33 -13.31
C ALA A 85 0.12 13.51 -12.06
N ILE A 86 0.71 12.33 -12.25
CA ILE A 86 1.11 11.42 -11.19
C ILE A 86 2.62 11.55 -10.99
N ILE A 87 3.05 11.95 -9.79
CA ILE A 87 4.45 12.18 -9.47
C ILE A 87 4.96 10.98 -8.67
N GLY A 88 5.74 10.11 -9.31
CA GLY A 88 6.31 8.88 -8.74
C GLY A 88 5.83 7.61 -9.46
N GLY A 89 6.77 6.81 -9.94
CA GLY A 89 6.59 5.51 -10.63
C GLY A 89 6.75 4.29 -9.71
N GLY A 90 6.47 4.46 -8.41
CA GLY A 90 6.34 3.37 -7.44
C GLY A 90 4.99 2.65 -7.52
N ILE A 91 4.74 1.70 -6.61
CA ILE A 91 3.50 0.90 -6.58
C ILE A 91 2.24 1.78 -6.61
N GLY A 92 2.17 2.79 -5.74
CA GLY A 92 0.99 3.67 -5.63
C GLY A 92 0.74 4.48 -6.91
N GLY A 93 1.79 5.06 -7.50
CA GLY A 93 1.65 5.87 -8.71
C GLY A 93 1.31 5.05 -9.95
N VAL A 94 1.99 3.91 -10.15
CA VAL A 94 1.66 2.99 -11.27
C VAL A 94 0.26 2.41 -11.08
N ALA A 95 -0.15 2.05 -9.86
CA ALA A 95 -1.50 1.62 -9.59
C ALA A 95 -2.56 2.69 -9.90
N LEU A 96 -2.27 3.97 -9.61
CA LEU A 96 -3.17 5.07 -9.97
C LEU A 96 -3.26 5.23 -11.49
N ALA A 97 -2.13 5.16 -12.20
CA ALA A 97 -2.10 5.20 -13.66
C ALA A 97 -2.95 4.05 -14.27
N VAL A 98 -2.81 2.82 -13.76
CA VAL A 98 -3.61 1.67 -14.19
C VAL A 98 -5.09 1.88 -13.87
N ALA A 99 -5.40 2.41 -12.68
CA ALA A 99 -6.76 2.72 -12.28
C ALA A 99 -7.39 3.80 -13.18
N CYS A 100 -6.62 4.79 -13.64
CA CYS A 100 -7.03 5.81 -14.59
C CYS A 100 -7.24 5.23 -15.99
N LEU A 101 -6.30 4.42 -16.49
CA LEU A 101 -6.35 3.76 -17.79
C LEU A 101 -7.65 2.99 -18.00
N HIS A 102 -7.99 2.09 -17.07
CA HIS A 102 -9.20 1.25 -17.16
C HIS A 102 -10.51 2.03 -17.04
N ARG A 103 -10.42 3.32 -16.69
CA ARG A 103 -11.56 4.22 -16.47
C ARG A 103 -11.61 5.38 -17.47
N GLY A 104 -10.68 5.42 -18.43
CA GLY A 104 -10.59 6.48 -19.43
C GLY A 104 -10.22 7.85 -18.85
N ILE A 105 -9.66 7.91 -17.65
CA ILE A 105 -9.18 9.17 -17.07
C ILE A 105 -7.84 9.53 -17.72
N PRO A 106 -7.68 10.71 -18.33
CA PRO A 106 -6.41 11.11 -18.95
C PRO A 106 -5.35 11.35 -17.87
N PHE A 107 -4.14 10.83 -18.08
CA PHE A 107 -3.04 10.96 -17.11
C PHE A 107 -1.67 11.03 -17.78
N ILE A 108 -0.70 11.56 -17.04
CA ILE A 108 0.74 11.42 -17.30
C ILE A 108 1.40 11.00 -15.98
N ILE A 109 2.35 10.06 -16.04
CA ILE A 109 3.13 9.62 -14.88
C ILE A 109 4.61 9.92 -15.09
N PHE A 110 5.22 10.52 -14.06
CA PHE A 110 6.62 10.92 -14.03
C PHE A 110 7.37 10.16 -12.96
N GLU A 111 8.60 9.74 -13.25
CA GLU A 111 9.48 9.07 -12.29
C GLU A 111 10.89 9.69 -12.39
N ARG A 112 11.50 9.96 -11.23
CA ARG A 112 12.84 10.56 -11.14
C ARG A 112 13.94 9.55 -11.47
N ASP A 113 13.73 8.27 -11.18
CA ASP A 113 14.67 7.22 -11.52
C ASP A 113 14.75 7.08 -13.06
N ASN A 114 15.89 6.67 -13.61
CA ASN A 114 16.11 6.65 -15.07
C ASN A 114 15.46 5.46 -15.77
N ASN A 115 15.13 4.39 -15.04
CA ASN A 115 14.49 3.19 -15.57
C ASN A 115 13.90 2.36 -14.43
N PHE A 116 13.23 1.27 -14.80
CA PHE A 116 12.57 0.36 -13.86
C PHE A 116 13.54 -0.33 -12.88
N GLU A 117 14.74 -0.71 -13.36
CA GLU A 117 15.74 -1.49 -12.61
C GLU A 117 16.64 -0.64 -11.70
N ALA A 118 16.52 0.69 -11.73
CA ALA A 118 17.36 1.61 -10.95
C ALA A 118 17.37 1.32 -9.43
N ARG A 119 16.38 0.58 -8.92
CA ARG A 119 16.31 0.08 -7.55
C ARG A 119 16.12 -1.44 -7.53
N SER A 120 17.13 -2.16 -8.00
CA SER A 120 17.14 -3.63 -8.07
C SER A 120 17.04 -4.32 -6.71
N GLN A 121 17.33 -3.61 -5.61
CA GLN A 121 17.15 -4.13 -4.26
C GLN A 121 15.66 -4.44 -4.01
N GLY A 122 15.36 -5.74 -3.99
CA GLY A 122 14.03 -6.27 -3.76
C GLY A 122 13.74 -6.42 -2.27
N TYR A 123 12.47 -6.24 -1.91
CA TYR A 123 11.90 -6.78 -0.67
C TYR A 123 10.52 -7.34 -0.99
N GLY A 124 10.10 -8.33 -0.21
CA GLY A 124 8.79 -8.96 -0.33
C GLY A 124 7.70 -8.08 0.28
N LEU A 125 6.50 -8.18 -0.29
CA LEU A 125 5.30 -7.51 0.17
C LEU A 125 4.26 -8.55 0.56
N THR A 126 3.49 -8.25 1.60
CA THR A 126 2.33 -9.07 1.98
C THR A 126 1.05 -8.34 1.59
N LEU A 127 0.37 -8.80 0.55
CA LEU A 127 -0.94 -8.31 0.15
C LEU A 127 -2.01 -8.96 1.02
N GLN A 128 -2.70 -8.12 1.79
CA GLN A 128 -3.75 -8.54 2.72
C GLN A 128 -5.11 -8.08 2.19
N GLN A 129 -5.48 -6.84 2.45
CA GLN A 129 -6.75 -6.25 2.01
C GLN A 129 -6.70 -5.87 0.52
N ALA A 130 -5.52 -5.53 0.01
CA ALA A 130 -5.34 -5.10 -1.36
C ALA A 130 -5.42 -6.23 -2.38
N SER A 131 -5.41 -7.51 -1.96
CA SER A 131 -5.63 -8.66 -2.85
C SER A 131 -6.91 -8.50 -3.69
N LYS A 132 -8.01 -8.02 -3.07
CA LYS A 132 -9.26 -7.70 -3.78
C LYS A 132 -9.22 -6.37 -4.54
N ALA A 133 -8.39 -5.42 -4.11
CA ALA A 133 -8.25 -4.14 -4.79
C ALA A 133 -7.52 -4.29 -6.12
N ILE A 134 -6.58 -5.24 -6.21
CA ILE A 134 -5.79 -5.55 -7.40
C ILE A 134 -6.68 -6.04 -8.57
N GLU A 135 -7.78 -6.74 -8.28
CA GLU A 135 -8.81 -7.05 -9.31
C GLU A 135 -9.43 -5.77 -9.91
N GLY A 136 -9.60 -4.72 -9.10
CA GLY A 136 -10.06 -3.40 -9.56
C GLY A 136 -9.03 -2.61 -10.38
N LEU A 137 -7.82 -3.16 -10.51
CA LEU A 137 -6.72 -2.71 -11.37
C LEU A 137 -6.52 -3.65 -12.59
N GLY A 138 -7.43 -4.61 -12.81
CA GLY A 138 -7.37 -5.51 -13.97
C GLY A 138 -6.43 -6.70 -13.81
N ILE A 139 -5.87 -6.90 -12.62
CA ILE A 139 -4.99 -8.03 -12.31
C ILE A 139 -5.81 -9.08 -11.55
N ILE A 140 -6.07 -10.21 -12.19
CA ILE A 140 -6.89 -11.31 -11.65
C ILE A 140 -6.07 -12.41 -10.98
N SER A 141 -4.79 -12.49 -11.29
CA SER A 141 -3.83 -13.42 -10.69
C SER A 141 -2.46 -12.76 -10.60
N LEU A 142 -1.70 -13.14 -9.59
CA LEU A 142 -0.30 -12.78 -9.43
C LEU A 142 0.49 -14.07 -9.53
N ASN A 143 1.11 -14.32 -10.69
CA ASN A 143 1.75 -15.61 -10.97
C ASN A 143 2.92 -15.89 -10.01
N GLU A 144 3.69 -14.84 -9.68
CA GLU A 144 4.80 -14.88 -8.70
C GLU A 144 4.32 -14.77 -7.24
N GLY A 145 3.00 -14.81 -6.99
CA GLY A 145 2.43 -14.66 -5.67
C GLY A 145 2.37 -15.97 -4.91
N VAL A 146 2.94 -16.00 -3.71
CA VAL A 146 2.95 -17.18 -2.82
C VAL A 146 1.95 -16.99 -1.68
N VAL A 147 1.10 -17.98 -1.44
CA VAL A 147 0.10 -17.92 -0.36
C VAL A 147 0.65 -18.57 0.90
N SER A 148 0.75 -17.81 1.99
CA SER A 148 1.09 -18.40 3.28
C SER A 148 -0.09 -19.20 3.85
N THR A 149 0.19 -20.39 4.38
CA THR A 149 -0.83 -21.23 5.04
C THR A 149 -0.61 -21.38 6.53
N ARG A 150 0.59 -21.11 7.02
CA ARG A 150 0.99 -21.34 8.42
C ARG A 150 1.84 -20.18 8.93
N HIS A 151 1.61 -19.77 10.17
CA HIS A 151 2.37 -18.75 10.87
C HIS A 151 2.82 -19.32 12.22
N VAL A 152 4.13 -19.26 12.51
CA VAL A 152 4.71 -19.81 13.74
C VAL A 152 5.56 -18.76 14.45
N VAL A 153 5.52 -18.75 15.77
CA VAL A 153 6.30 -17.84 16.63
C VAL A 153 7.16 -18.66 17.57
N HIS A 154 8.46 -18.35 17.59
CA HIS A 154 9.42 -19.04 18.44
C HIS A 154 10.14 -18.08 19.39
N THR A 155 10.61 -18.63 20.51
CA THR A 155 11.74 -18.10 21.28
C THR A 155 13.07 -18.50 20.62
N ILE A 156 14.19 -17.95 21.09
CA ILE A 156 15.51 -18.13 20.46
C ILE A 156 16.03 -19.57 20.43
N ASP A 157 15.58 -20.41 21.36
CA ASP A 157 15.88 -21.86 21.45
C ASP A 157 14.98 -22.71 20.53
N GLY A 158 13.97 -22.09 19.90
CA GLY A 158 13.04 -22.77 19.00
C GLY A 158 11.75 -23.25 19.67
N THR A 159 11.52 -22.92 20.94
CA THR A 159 10.25 -23.23 21.61
C THR A 159 9.11 -22.43 20.96
N VAL A 160 8.06 -23.13 20.53
CA VAL A 160 6.88 -22.52 19.89
C VAL A 160 5.99 -21.87 20.94
N ILE A 161 5.77 -20.57 20.81
CA ILE A 161 4.92 -19.76 21.71
C ILE A 161 3.65 -19.25 21.01
N GLY A 162 3.41 -19.69 19.78
CA GLY A 162 2.15 -19.43 19.07
C GLY A 162 2.15 -19.94 17.64
N GLU A 163 1.03 -20.51 17.22
CA GLU A 163 0.84 -21.00 15.86
C GLU A 163 -0.58 -20.71 15.35
N TRP A 164 -0.70 -20.19 14.12
CA TRP A 164 -2.01 -20.01 13.48
C TRP A 164 -1.93 -20.17 11.96
N GLY A 165 -3.07 -20.42 11.31
CA GLY A 165 -3.10 -20.59 9.86
C GLY A 165 -4.33 -21.33 9.33
N ILE A 166 -4.25 -21.74 8.07
CA ILE A 166 -5.26 -22.57 7.43
C ILE A 166 -5.04 -24.01 7.91
N ARG A 167 -5.96 -24.51 8.75
CA ARG A 167 -5.97 -25.92 9.16
C ARG A 167 -6.17 -26.81 7.93
N LYS A 168 -5.15 -27.59 7.54
CA LYS A 168 -5.21 -28.57 6.42
C LYS A 168 -6.24 -29.70 6.63
N TRP A 169 -6.78 -29.88 7.85
CA TRP A 169 -7.56 -31.05 8.28
C TRP A 169 -9.09 -30.90 8.25
N ILE A 170 -9.65 -29.96 7.47
CA ILE A 170 -11.11 -29.91 7.27
C ILE A 170 -11.40 -29.81 5.78
N GLN A 171 -11.63 -30.97 5.14
CA GLN A 171 -12.49 -31.04 3.96
C GLN A 171 -13.90 -30.65 4.42
N SER A 172 -14.25 -29.37 4.31
CA SER A 172 -15.65 -28.94 4.48
C SER A 172 -16.25 -28.70 3.09
N ASP A 173 -17.14 -29.60 2.68
CA ASP A 173 -18.10 -29.44 1.58
C ASP A 173 -19.15 -28.35 1.88
N ALA A 174 -18.68 -27.13 2.14
CA ALA A 174 -19.53 -25.97 2.30
C ALA A 174 -18.84 -24.77 1.66
N LYS A 175 -19.54 -24.12 0.72
CA LYS A 175 -19.24 -22.78 0.18
C LYS A 175 -19.11 -21.78 1.33
N THR A 176 -17.96 -21.79 1.99
CA THR A 176 -17.61 -20.90 3.08
C THR A 176 -16.78 -19.78 2.49
N PHE A 177 -17.18 -18.54 2.81
CA PHE A 177 -16.57 -17.29 2.39
C PHE A 177 -15.05 -17.42 2.16
N GLN A 178 -14.57 -17.07 0.96
CA GLN A 178 -13.14 -16.98 0.64
C GLN A 178 -12.39 -16.35 1.81
N LYS A 179 -11.67 -17.18 2.58
CA LYS A 179 -10.86 -16.75 3.72
C LYS A 179 -9.85 -15.74 3.17
N ARG A 180 -9.60 -14.66 3.92
CA ARG A 180 -8.55 -13.69 3.58
C ARG A 180 -7.22 -14.44 3.51
N THR A 181 -6.68 -14.62 2.31
CA THR A 181 -5.35 -15.18 2.10
C THR A 181 -4.34 -14.05 1.99
N ASN A 182 -3.23 -14.18 2.70
CA ASN A 182 -2.08 -13.30 2.51
C ASN A 182 -1.31 -13.80 1.30
N ILE A 183 -1.05 -12.91 0.34
CA ILE A 183 -0.20 -13.21 -0.82
C ILE A 183 1.13 -12.49 -0.60
N HIS A 184 2.21 -13.25 -0.55
CA HIS A 184 3.57 -12.76 -0.54
C HIS A 184 4.06 -12.63 -1.97
N ILE A 185 4.63 -11.48 -2.30
CA ILE A 185 5.16 -11.23 -3.64
C ILE A 185 6.32 -10.26 -3.57
N ALA A 186 7.34 -10.49 -4.39
CA ALA A 186 8.40 -9.53 -4.64
C ALA A 186 7.82 -8.15 -5.05
N ARG A 187 8.32 -7.08 -4.44
CA ARG A 187 7.92 -5.71 -4.81
C ARG A 187 8.06 -5.43 -6.31
N GLN A 188 9.14 -5.89 -6.92
CA GLN A 188 9.38 -5.67 -8.35
C GLN A 188 8.37 -6.46 -9.20
N SER A 189 8.05 -7.72 -8.86
CA SER A 189 7.04 -8.49 -9.58
C SER A 189 5.65 -7.85 -9.52
N LEU A 190 5.24 -7.31 -8.37
CA LEU A 190 3.97 -6.56 -8.29
C LEU A 190 4.00 -5.27 -9.14
N ARG A 191 5.12 -4.53 -9.11
CA ARG A 191 5.28 -3.30 -9.89
C ARG A 191 5.30 -3.60 -11.40
N LEU A 192 5.92 -4.71 -11.80
CA LEU A 192 5.94 -5.19 -13.18
C LEU A 192 4.53 -5.58 -13.64
N ALA A 193 3.80 -6.35 -12.84
CA ALA A 193 2.41 -6.73 -13.16
C ALA A 193 1.50 -5.50 -13.36
N LEU A 194 1.71 -4.42 -12.59
CA LEU A 194 1.02 -3.14 -12.80
C LEU A 194 1.50 -2.43 -14.07
N LEU A 195 2.80 -2.39 -14.33
CA LEU A 195 3.38 -1.74 -15.52
C LEU A 195 2.95 -2.42 -16.82
N GLU A 196 2.83 -3.74 -16.83
CA GLU A 196 2.32 -4.50 -17.97
C GLU A 196 0.89 -4.12 -18.35
N GLN A 197 0.04 -3.75 -17.37
CA GLN A 197 -1.29 -3.21 -17.65
C GLN A 197 -1.24 -1.90 -18.42
N LEU A 198 -0.19 -1.08 -18.24
CA LEU A 198 0.03 0.17 -18.97
C LEU A 198 0.62 -0.04 -20.37
N GLY A 199 0.97 -1.28 -20.72
CA GLY A 199 1.62 -1.60 -21.99
C GLY A 199 3.15 -1.54 -21.96
N GLY A 200 3.77 -1.46 -20.79
CA GLY A 200 5.23 -1.53 -20.62
C GLY A 200 5.87 -0.22 -20.15
N HIS A 201 7.19 -0.17 -20.25
CA HIS A 201 8.02 0.89 -19.65
C HIS A 201 7.80 2.29 -20.25
N ASP A 202 7.40 2.37 -21.52
CA ASP A 202 7.22 3.63 -22.25
C ASP A 202 6.01 4.45 -21.78
N ALA A 203 5.15 3.85 -20.96
CA ALA A 203 4.03 4.56 -20.33
C ALA A 203 4.48 5.57 -19.26
N ILE A 204 5.75 5.52 -18.82
CA ILE A 204 6.30 6.37 -17.76
C ILE A 204 7.34 7.33 -18.32
N HIS A 205 7.24 8.60 -17.95
CA HIS A 205 8.28 9.60 -18.18
C HIS A 205 9.40 9.44 -17.14
N TRP A 206 10.37 8.57 -17.42
CA TRP A 206 11.55 8.34 -16.59
C TRP A 206 12.53 9.51 -16.60
N GLY A 207 13.37 9.62 -15.57
CA GLY A 207 14.33 10.72 -15.40
C GLY A 207 13.68 12.10 -15.13
N HIS A 208 12.39 12.15 -14.82
CA HIS A 208 11.64 13.38 -14.55
C HIS A 208 11.52 13.62 -13.04
N GLN A 209 12.45 14.40 -12.50
CA GLN A 209 12.41 14.83 -11.10
C GLN A 209 11.62 16.12 -10.95
N LEU A 210 10.47 16.09 -10.28
CA LEU A 210 9.71 17.29 -9.97
C LEU A 210 10.53 18.24 -9.07
N THR A 211 10.69 19.48 -9.50
CA THR A 211 11.39 20.54 -8.74
C THR A 211 10.43 21.55 -8.14
N ASN A 212 9.37 21.90 -8.86
CA ASN A 212 8.36 22.86 -8.41
C ASN A 212 7.02 22.67 -9.12
N PHE A 213 5.94 23.17 -8.54
CA PHE A 213 4.68 23.38 -9.24
C PHE A 213 4.01 24.69 -8.82
N LYS A 214 3.18 25.24 -9.70
CA LYS A 214 2.43 26.48 -9.44
C LYS A 214 0.98 26.29 -9.87
N ILE A 215 0.06 26.64 -8.98
CA ILE A 215 -1.37 26.70 -9.28
C ILE A 215 -1.64 28.00 -10.04
N CYS A 216 -2.25 27.89 -11.21
CA CYS A 216 -2.60 29.00 -12.08
C CYS A 216 -4.00 29.55 -11.76
N ASN A 217 -4.32 30.73 -12.31
CA ASN A 217 -5.60 31.40 -12.06
C ASN A 217 -6.82 30.62 -12.58
N ASP A 218 -6.62 29.74 -13.56
CA ASP A 218 -7.62 28.84 -14.15
C ASP A 218 -7.74 27.50 -13.38
N GLU A 219 -7.19 27.42 -12.16
CA GLU A 219 -7.07 26.22 -11.33
C GLU A 219 -6.24 25.07 -11.94
N SER A 220 -5.60 25.27 -13.08
CA SER A 220 -4.62 24.32 -13.60
C SER A 220 -3.30 24.38 -12.82
N VAL A 221 -2.44 23.38 -13.02
CA VAL A 221 -1.12 23.32 -12.37
C VAL A 221 -0.02 23.23 -13.41
N ASP A 222 0.89 24.20 -13.36
CA ASP A 222 2.16 24.16 -14.08
C ASP A 222 3.20 23.42 -13.25
N LEU A 223 3.81 22.40 -13.84
CA LEU A 223 4.79 21.51 -13.21
C LEU A 223 6.15 21.70 -13.87
N ASN A 224 7.21 21.85 -13.08
CA ASN A 224 8.59 21.93 -13.57
C ASN A 224 9.38 20.71 -13.12
N PHE A 225 10.06 20.09 -14.08
CA PHE A 225 10.88 18.90 -13.86
C PHE A 225 12.32 19.17 -14.28
N GLN A 226 13.26 18.67 -13.49
CA GLN A 226 14.64 18.50 -13.90
C GLN A 226 14.76 17.20 -14.70
N VAL A 227 15.26 17.30 -15.93
CA VAL A 227 15.48 16.18 -16.86
C VAL A 227 16.79 16.43 -17.59
N ASP A 228 17.79 15.56 -17.41
CA ASP A 228 19.11 15.64 -18.06
C ASP A 228 19.77 17.03 -17.95
N GLY A 229 19.71 17.64 -16.75
CA GLY A 229 20.28 18.97 -16.52
C GLY A 229 19.40 20.15 -16.98
N LYS A 230 18.25 19.90 -17.62
CA LYS A 230 17.35 20.93 -18.17
C LYS A 230 16.00 20.94 -17.47
N ILE A 231 15.34 22.11 -17.44
CA ILE A 231 13.97 22.23 -16.96
C ILE A 231 13.00 21.91 -18.11
N LYS A 232 12.06 20.99 -17.85
CA LYS A 232 10.91 20.72 -18.71
C LYS A 232 9.63 21.06 -17.96
N SER A 233 8.69 21.72 -18.63
CA SER A 233 7.42 22.14 -18.06
C SER A 233 6.25 21.35 -18.63
N TYR A 234 5.28 21.01 -17.78
CA TYR A 234 4.05 20.33 -18.14
C TYR A 234 2.86 20.99 -17.45
N LYS A 235 1.66 20.77 -17.99
CA LYS A 235 0.41 21.30 -17.44
C LYS A 235 -0.57 20.16 -17.13
N ALA A 236 -1.25 20.24 -16.00
CA ALA A 236 -2.28 19.26 -15.60
C ALA A 236 -3.42 19.94 -14.84
N ASP A 237 -4.56 19.27 -14.76
CA ASP A 237 -5.71 19.74 -13.97
C ASP A 237 -5.59 19.29 -12.52
N LEU A 238 -5.03 18.09 -12.27
CA LEU A 238 -4.87 17.49 -10.94
C LEU A 238 -3.44 16.95 -10.80
N VAL A 239 -2.78 17.25 -9.68
CA VAL A 239 -1.47 16.69 -9.34
C VAL A 239 -1.59 15.74 -8.15
N VAL A 240 -1.04 14.53 -8.29
CA VAL A 240 -1.03 13.52 -7.23
C VAL A 240 0.42 13.15 -6.88
N GLY A 241 0.83 13.49 -5.67
CA GLY A 241 2.10 13.06 -5.10
C GLY A 241 2.07 11.59 -4.69
N ALA A 242 2.82 10.76 -5.39
CA ALA A 242 3.03 9.34 -5.13
C ALA A 242 4.54 8.99 -5.05
N ASP A 243 5.36 10.00 -4.73
CA ASP A 243 6.83 10.01 -4.81
C ASP A 243 7.52 9.60 -3.49
N GLY A 244 6.78 8.87 -2.66
CA GLY A 244 7.30 8.13 -1.52
C GLY A 244 7.54 8.94 -0.26
N ILE A 245 8.19 8.31 0.72
CA ILE A 245 8.42 8.86 2.06
C ILE A 245 9.19 10.21 2.08
N ARG A 246 9.98 10.49 1.04
CA ARG A 246 10.71 11.76 0.83
C ARG A 246 10.06 12.63 -0.27
N SER A 247 8.72 12.64 -0.31
CA SER A 247 7.92 13.33 -1.31
C SER A 247 8.30 14.80 -1.48
N SER A 248 8.60 15.19 -2.72
CA SER A 248 8.78 16.58 -3.13
C SER A 248 7.45 17.30 -3.24
N VAL A 249 6.38 16.62 -3.68
CA VAL A 249 5.04 17.21 -3.69
C VAL A 249 4.62 17.61 -2.28
N ARG A 250 4.79 16.72 -1.30
CA ARG A 250 4.48 17.01 0.12
C ARG A 250 5.28 18.21 0.62
N ARG A 251 6.58 18.26 0.35
CA ARG A 251 7.44 19.37 0.77
C ARG A 251 6.98 20.71 0.20
N LEU A 252 6.69 20.75 -1.10
CA LEU A 252 6.20 21.96 -1.78
C LEU A 252 4.82 22.41 -1.29
N LEU A 253 3.97 21.47 -0.83
CA LEU A 253 2.64 21.78 -0.31
C LEU A 253 2.61 22.25 1.13
N ILE A 254 3.32 21.56 2.02
CA ILE A 254 3.17 21.70 3.48
C ILE A 254 4.37 22.44 4.10
N GLY A 255 5.50 22.55 3.38
CA GLY A 255 6.77 23.05 3.91
C GLY A 255 7.58 21.97 4.65
N ASP A 256 8.85 22.29 4.93
CA ASP A 256 9.80 21.37 5.58
C ASP A 256 9.63 21.30 7.11
N ASP A 257 9.09 22.36 7.74
CA ASP A 257 9.01 22.47 9.20
C ASP A 257 7.87 21.65 9.84
N SER A 258 6.87 21.24 9.06
CA SER A 258 5.59 20.68 9.53
C SER A 258 5.49 19.15 9.44
N GLY A 259 6.64 18.47 9.53
CA GLY A 259 6.69 17.02 9.59
C GLY A 259 7.95 16.50 8.96
N THR A 260 9.04 16.51 9.72
CA THR A 260 10.26 15.75 9.44
C THR A 260 9.99 14.25 9.60
N LEU A 261 10.89 13.41 9.08
CA LEU A 261 10.78 11.97 9.32
C LEU A 261 11.03 11.69 10.79
N ARG A 262 10.13 10.93 11.42
CA ARG A 262 10.26 10.55 12.82
C ARG A 262 10.93 9.19 12.89
N TYR A 263 12.12 9.14 13.48
CA TYR A 263 12.82 7.90 13.72
C TYR A 263 12.10 7.07 14.79
N LEU A 264 11.92 5.78 14.53
CA LEU A 264 11.19 4.86 15.42
C LEU A 264 12.10 4.06 16.35
N GLY A 265 13.35 4.50 16.55
CA GLY A 265 14.26 3.92 17.55
C GLY A 265 14.85 2.56 17.17
N CYS A 266 14.68 2.11 15.94
CA CYS A 266 15.17 0.80 15.48
C CYS A 266 15.68 0.82 14.05
N ILE A 267 16.57 -0.12 13.75
CA ILE A 267 17.02 -0.46 12.41
C ILE A 267 16.32 -1.74 11.93
N VAL A 268 16.17 -1.86 10.62
CA VAL A 268 15.79 -3.10 9.95
C VAL A 268 16.90 -3.52 9.01
N ILE A 269 17.22 -4.81 9.02
CA ILE A 269 18.09 -5.50 8.05
C ILE A 269 17.24 -6.55 7.33
N LEU A 270 17.31 -6.59 6.01
CA LEU A 270 16.59 -7.55 5.18
C LEU A 270 17.58 -8.35 4.35
N GLY A 271 17.21 -9.60 4.07
CA GLY A 271 17.91 -10.44 3.12
C GLY A 271 16.95 -11.35 2.36
N ILE A 272 17.32 -11.67 1.11
CA ILE A 272 16.63 -12.68 0.29
C ILE A 272 17.56 -13.87 0.11
N CYS A 273 17.15 -15.01 0.64
CA CYS A 273 17.91 -16.25 0.60
C CYS A 273 17.26 -17.22 -0.40
N PRO A 274 17.96 -17.62 -1.47
CA PRO A 274 17.52 -18.72 -2.32
C PRO A 274 17.43 -20.02 -1.51
N LEU A 275 16.33 -20.74 -1.62
CA LEU A 275 16.14 -22.07 -1.02
C LEU A 275 17.16 -23.07 -1.55
N LYS A 276 17.60 -22.90 -2.80
CA LYS A 276 18.67 -23.71 -3.41
C LYS A 276 19.99 -23.66 -2.61
N ALA A 277 20.29 -22.52 -1.99
CA ALA A 277 21.50 -22.37 -1.16
C ALA A 277 21.38 -23.10 0.20
N LEU A 278 20.19 -23.61 0.52
CA LEU A 278 19.87 -24.39 1.71
C LEU A 278 19.58 -25.87 1.37
N GLU A 279 19.93 -26.31 0.16
CA GLU A 279 19.79 -27.71 -0.26
C GLU A 279 20.45 -28.66 0.76
N GLY A 280 19.71 -29.67 1.22
CA GLY A 280 20.14 -30.61 2.25
C GLY A 280 19.69 -30.26 3.68
N LEU A 281 19.12 -29.07 3.90
CA LEU A 281 18.49 -28.70 5.16
C LEU A 281 17.00 -29.08 5.16
N ASP A 282 16.65 -30.18 5.82
CA ASP A 282 15.25 -30.55 6.04
C ASP A 282 14.67 -29.73 7.20
N SER A 283 13.75 -28.82 6.89
CA SER A 283 13.08 -27.98 7.89
C SER A 283 11.62 -27.73 7.51
N PRO A 284 10.66 -27.97 8.43
CA PRO A 284 9.25 -27.70 8.19
C PRO A 284 8.92 -26.20 8.11
N LEU A 285 9.92 -25.33 8.39
CA LEU A 285 9.80 -23.88 8.26
C LEU A 285 10.12 -23.35 6.85
N LEU A 286 10.67 -24.21 5.98
CA LEU A 286 11.12 -23.86 4.61
C LEU A 286 10.27 -24.56 3.53
N ASP A 287 8.95 -24.65 3.75
CA ASP A 287 7.99 -25.33 2.86
C ASP A 287 7.36 -24.41 1.80
N SER A 288 7.96 -23.23 1.56
CA SER A 288 7.43 -22.15 0.71
C SER A 288 6.00 -21.70 1.05
N ALA A 289 5.49 -21.98 2.25
CA ALA A 289 4.15 -21.59 2.69
C ALA A 289 4.09 -21.13 4.15
N THR A 290 5.13 -21.40 4.93
CA THR A 290 5.25 -21.05 6.34
C THR A 290 5.92 -19.69 6.48
N VAL A 291 5.24 -18.83 7.22
CA VAL A 291 5.81 -17.61 7.79
C VAL A 291 6.23 -17.93 9.21
N PHE A 292 7.43 -17.54 9.62
CA PHE A 292 7.81 -17.68 11.02
C PHE A 292 8.52 -16.45 11.54
N GLN A 293 8.51 -16.30 12.85
CA GLN A 293 9.25 -15.26 13.53
C GLN A 293 9.86 -15.78 14.81
N THR A 294 10.98 -15.18 15.18
CA THR A 294 11.71 -15.51 16.40
C THR A 294 12.12 -14.20 17.07
N ALA A 295 11.94 -14.12 18.38
CA ALA A 295 12.27 -12.91 19.13
C ALA A 295 12.80 -13.27 20.53
N ASN A 296 13.48 -12.31 21.16
CA ASN A 296 14.00 -12.41 22.53
C ASN A 296 13.62 -11.20 23.39
N GLY A 297 12.59 -10.45 22.99
CA GLY A 297 12.20 -9.19 23.66
C GLY A 297 13.03 -7.96 23.24
N LYS A 298 14.05 -8.10 22.39
CA LYS A 298 14.84 -6.98 21.87
C LYS A 298 15.10 -7.08 20.37
N GLU A 299 15.66 -8.18 19.91
CA GLU A 299 15.78 -8.53 18.52
C GLU A 299 14.55 -9.33 18.06
N ARG A 300 14.14 -9.12 16.81
CA ARG A 300 13.12 -9.94 16.15
C ARG A 300 13.56 -10.25 14.74
N ILE A 301 13.55 -11.53 14.36
CA ILE A 301 13.61 -11.95 12.98
C ILE A 301 12.23 -12.42 12.50
N TYR A 302 11.84 -12.01 11.30
CA TYR A 302 10.63 -12.43 10.62
C TYR A 302 11.00 -12.97 9.24
N VAL A 303 10.58 -14.19 8.94
CA VAL A 303 10.89 -14.89 7.70
C VAL A 303 9.59 -15.26 7.00
N MET A 304 9.52 -14.99 5.70
CA MET A 304 8.38 -15.31 4.86
C MET A 304 8.83 -15.80 3.48
N PRO A 305 7.99 -16.55 2.75
CA PRO A 305 8.21 -16.82 1.34
C PRO A 305 8.35 -15.51 0.56
N TYR A 306 9.34 -15.43 -0.31
CA TYR A 306 9.54 -14.28 -1.21
C TYR A 306 8.95 -14.58 -2.60
N ASP A 307 9.28 -15.75 -3.12
CA ASP A 307 8.75 -16.41 -4.32
C ASP A 307 8.76 -17.93 -4.08
N SER A 308 8.61 -18.74 -5.13
CA SER A 308 8.63 -20.22 -5.03
C SER A 308 9.96 -20.79 -4.56
N ASP A 309 11.06 -20.09 -4.81
CA ASP A 309 12.43 -20.60 -4.74
C ASP A 309 13.29 -19.85 -3.72
N SER A 310 12.73 -18.87 -3.02
CA SER A 310 13.45 -17.99 -2.09
C SER A 310 12.58 -17.59 -0.89
N VAL A 311 13.25 -17.35 0.24
CA VAL A 311 12.67 -16.73 1.44
C VAL A 311 13.25 -15.34 1.66
N MET A 312 12.44 -14.42 2.17
CA MET A 312 12.91 -13.15 2.68
C MET A 312 12.91 -13.20 4.20
N TRP A 313 14.01 -12.76 4.81
CA TRP A 313 14.10 -12.50 6.23
C TRP A 313 14.23 -11.01 6.52
N GLN A 314 13.73 -10.59 7.67
CA GLN A 314 13.79 -9.24 8.20
C GLN A 314 14.19 -9.33 9.67
N LEU A 315 15.39 -8.87 9.99
CA LEU A 315 15.85 -8.67 11.35
C LEU A 315 15.60 -7.22 11.75
N SER A 316 15.03 -6.99 12.92
CA SER A 316 14.86 -5.65 13.49
C SER A 316 15.28 -5.62 14.96
N PHE A 317 15.88 -4.50 15.37
CA PHE A 317 16.31 -4.30 16.76
C PHE A 317 16.47 -2.80 17.11
N PRO A 318 16.34 -2.42 18.39
CA PRO A 318 16.58 -1.07 18.85
C PRO A 318 18.01 -0.60 18.61
N MET A 319 18.17 0.62 18.11
CA MET A 319 19.46 1.23 17.81
C MET A 319 19.31 2.76 17.79
N PRO A 320 20.24 3.55 18.36
CA PRO A 320 20.26 5.01 18.18
C PRO A 320 20.30 5.40 16.70
N GLU A 321 19.72 6.55 16.34
CA GLU A 321 19.56 6.92 14.93
C GLU A 321 20.90 7.06 14.20
N GLU A 322 21.88 7.71 14.84
CA GLU A 322 23.20 7.93 14.24
C GLU A 322 23.96 6.61 14.04
N ASP A 323 23.85 5.67 14.98
CA ASP A 323 24.43 4.32 14.84
C ASP A 323 23.75 3.54 13.71
N ALA A 324 22.42 3.64 13.59
CA ALA A 324 21.67 2.99 12.53
C ALA A 324 22.02 3.54 11.14
N LYS A 325 22.20 4.86 11.02
CA LYS A 325 22.70 5.50 9.80
C LYS A 325 24.14 5.05 9.49
N ALA A 326 25.01 5.02 10.50
CA ALA A 326 26.40 4.61 10.34
C ALA A 326 26.51 3.14 9.88
N LEU A 327 25.74 2.23 10.49
CA LEU A 327 25.71 0.82 10.10
C LEU A 327 25.15 0.64 8.67
N SER A 328 24.06 1.32 8.33
CA SER A 328 23.49 1.30 6.97
C SER A 328 24.50 1.80 5.93
N ALA A 329 25.26 2.85 6.24
CA ALA A 329 26.28 3.42 5.35
C ALA A 329 27.51 2.52 5.14
N GLN A 330 27.81 1.59 6.07
CA GLN A 330 28.88 0.61 5.90
C GLN A 330 28.56 -0.46 4.85
N GLY A 331 27.30 -0.58 4.43
CA GLY A 331 26.89 -1.43 3.33
C GLY A 331 26.53 -2.87 3.72
N ALA A 332 26.27 -3.68 2.70
CA ALA A 332 25.61 -4.97 2.87
C ALA A 332 26.42 -6.01 3.66
N GLN A 333 27.75 -5.98 3.57
CA GLN A 333 28.62 -6.89 4.30
C GLN A 333 28.51 -6.65 5.82
N ALA A 334 28.66 -5.41 6.28
CA ALA A 334 28.55 -5.06 7.70
C ALA A 334 27.14 -5.38 8.25
N LEU A 335 26.09 -5.15 7.45
CA LEU A 335 24.73 -5.52 7.79
C LEU A 335 24.55 -7.04 7.94
N LYS A 336 25.16 -7.83 7.05
CA LYS A 336 25.16 -9.30 7.13
C LYS A 336 25.86 -9.79 8.40
N GLU A 337 27.06 -9.28 8.66
CA GLU A 337 27.87 -9.64 9.82
C GLU A 337 27.13 -9.32 11.12
N GLU A 338 26.52 -8.13 11.22
CA GLU A 338 25.74 -7.73 12.38
C GLU A 338 24.49 -8.60 12.58
N ALA A 339 23.82 -8.98 11.49
CA ALA A 339 22.68 -9.89 11.56
C ALA A 339 23.11 -11.28 12.05
N CYS A 340 24.15 -11.87 11.46
CA CYS A 340 24.71 -13.17 11.87
C CYS A 340 25.13 -13.18 13.34
N ARG A 341 25.81 -12.11 13.81
CA ARG A 341 26.28 -11.99 15.19
C ARG A 341 25.14 -11.99 16.21
N ARG A 342 23.99 -11.40 15.85
CA ARG A 342 22.83 -11.26 16.75
C ARG A 342 21.94 -12.50 16.79
N THR A 343 21.88 -13.28 15.71
CA THR A 343 20.88 -14.35 15.55
C THR A 343 21.50 -15.74 15.49
N LEU A 344 22.43 -16.04 16.41
CA LEU A 344 22.88 -17.41 16.70
C LEU A 344 21.78 -18.19 17.45
N TRP A 345 20.60 -18.29 16.82
CA TRP A 345 19.37 -18.86 17.37
C TRP A 345 19.09 -20.25 16.75
N HIS A 346 17.91 -20.80 17.03
CA HIS A 346 17.50 -22.09 16.49
C HIS A 346 17.55 -22.18 14.95
N ASN A 347 17.74 -23.39 14.45
CA ASN A 347 17.68 -23.68 13.03
C ASN A 347 16.28 -23.38 12.47
N PRO A 348 16.16 -22.89 11.21
CA PRO A 348 17.22 -22.70 10.20
C PRO A 348 17.80 -21.27 10.14
N ILE A 349 17.65 -20.44 11.19
CA ILE A 349 17.99 -19.01 11.11
C ILE A 349 19.48 -18.78 10.77
N PRO A 350 20.46 -19.37 11.49
CA PRO A 350 21.87 -19.17 11.14
C PRO A 350 22.20 -19.59 9.70
N GLN A 351 21.62 -20.68 9.22
CA GLN A 351 21.84 -21.19 7.86
C GLN A 351 21.29 -20.21 6.81
N ILE A 352 20.08 -19.68 7.01
CA ILE A 352 19.48 -18.67 6.12
C ILE A 352 20.41 -17.45 6.03
N LEU A 353 20.86 -16.90 7.15
CA LEU A 353 21.68 -15.68 7.14
C LEU A 353 23.04 -15.91 6.48
N LEU A 354 23.70 -17.03 6.79
CA LEU A 354 24.99 -17.37 6.20
C LEU A 354 24.90 -17.57 4.67
N ALA A 355 23.86 -18.28 4.21
CA ALA A 355 23.62 -18.56 2.79
C ALA A 355 23.14 -17.34 1.99
N THR A 356 22.59 -16.32 2.65
CA THR A 356 22.13 -15.09 1.98
C THR A 356 23.32 -14.34 1.37
N LEU A 357 23.29 -14.10 0.06
CA LEU A 357 24.34 -13.34 -0.63
C LEU A 357 24.33 -11.87 -0.20
N GLU A 358 25.50 -11.26 -0.07
CA GLU A 358 25.64 -9.83 0.32
C GLU A 358 24.87 -8.89 -0.61
N ALA A 359 24.87 -9.17 -1.93
CA ALA A 359 24.12 -8.39 -2.91
C ALA A 359 22.59 -8.40 -2.66
N GLN A 360 22.08 -9.37 -1.89
CA GLN A 360 20.68 -9.50 -1.52
C GLN A 360 20.37 -8.93 -0.13
N ILE A 361 21.33 -8.26 0.51
CA ILE A 361 21.18 -7.68 1.85
C ILE A 361 21.04 -6.18 1.75
N SER A 362 20.13 -5.64 2.56
CA SER A 362 19.89 -4.21 2.70
C SER A 362 19.54 -3.88 4.14
N GLY A 363 19.68 -2.63 4.54
CA GLY A 363 19.29 -2.22 5.87
C GLY A 363 19.16 -0.71 5.99
N TYR A 364 18.20 -0.27 6.79
CA TYR A 364 17.88 1.14 6.93
C TYR A 364 17.28 1.46 8.31
N PRO A 365 17.49 2.70 8.81
CA PRO A 365 16.79 3.17 10.00
C PRO A 365 15.29 3.28 9.70
N VAL A 366 14.45 2.89 10.65
CA VAL A 366 12.99 2.88 10.46
C VAL A 366 12.42 4.26 10.79
N TYR A 367 11.67 4.81 9.83
CA TYR A 367 10.99 6.09 9.99
C TYR A 367 9.50 5.96 9.70
N ASP A 368 8.73 6.86 10.31
CA ASP A 368 7.39 7.21 9.87
C ASP A 368 7.23 8.74 9.84
N ARG A 369 5.98 9.20 9.78
CA ARG A 369 5.63 10.60 10.04
C ARG A 369 4.42 10.66 10.94
N GLU A 370 4.25 11.79 11.62
CA GLU A 370 2.98 12.11 12.25
C GLU A 370 1.83 12.09 11.24
N LEU A 371 0.63 11.85 11.75
CA LEU A 371 -0.57 11.78 10.93
C LEU A 371 -0.76 13.07 10.14
N LEU A 372 -0.96 12.92 8.83
CA LEU A 372 -1.31 14.03 7.96
C LEU A 372 -2.69 14.55 8.36
N LYS A 373 -2.75 15.83 8.72
CA LYS A 373 -4.01 16.51 9.09
C LYS A 373 -4.69 17.08 7.86
N SER A 374 -6.02 17.08 7.86
CA SER A 374 -6.83 17.62 6.76
C SER A 374 -6.58 19.11 6.52
N GLU A 375 -6.22 19.87 7.56
CA GLU A 375 -5.88 21.30 7.47
C GLU A 375 -4.71 21.60 6.52
N PHE A 376 -3.74 20.69 6.41
CA PHE A 376 -2.61 20.82 5.50
C PHE A 376 -3.01 20.64 4.04
N LEU A 377 -4.05 19.85 3.79
CA LEU A 377 -4.55 19.60 2.44
C LEU A 377 -5.64 20.60 2.05
N ALA A 378 -6.36 21.19 3.00
CA ALA A 378 -7.48 22.09 2.72
C ALA A 378 -7.13 23.28 1.79
N LYS A 379 -5.87 23.73 1.82
CA LYS A 379 -5.37 24.86 1.00
C LYS A 379 -4.52 24.43 -0.20
N ALA A 380 -4.41 23.14 -0.49
CA ALA A 380 -3.52 22.61 -1.53
C ALA A 380 -4.10 22.71 -2.97
N GLY A 381 -5.19 23.47 -3.19
CA GLY A 381 -5.83 23.61 -4.49
C GLY A 381 -6.15 22.27 -5.19
N PRO A 382 -5.76 22.06 -6.46
CA PRO A 382 -5.94 20.79 -7.18
C PRO A 382 -4.78 19.80 -6.97
N VAL A 383 -4.19 19.76 -5.78
CA VAL A 383 -3.06 18.87 -5.46
C VAL A 383 -3.39 18.00 -4.23
N THR A 384 -3.03 16.72 -4.31
CA THR A 384 -3.19 15.74 -3.22
C THR A 384 -1.99 14.78 -3.14
N LEU A 385 -1.99 13.90 -2.14
CA LEU A 385 -0.94 12.93 -1.84
C LEU A 385 -1.55 11.53 -1.66
N ILE A 386 -0.81 10.48 -2.03
CA ILE A 386 -1.18 9.07 -1.80
C ILE A 386 0.02 8.25 -1.32
N GLY A 387 -0.24 7.08 -0.73
CA GLY A 387 0.82 6.17 -0.27
C GLY A 387 1.76 6.84 0.73
N ASP A 388 3.04 6.47 0.69
CA ASP A 388 4.06 7.00 1.62
C ASP A 388 4.28 8.52 1.50
N ALA A 389 3.81 9.18 0.43
CA ALA A 389 3.82 10.64 0.36
C ALA A 389 2.80 11.27 1.33
N ALA A 390 1.70 10.56 1.63
CA ALA A 390 0.64 10.98 2.53
C ALA A 390 0.78 10.37 3.94
N HIS A 391 0.98 9.06 4.02
CA HIS A 391 0.91 8.28 5.27
C HIS A 391 2.04 7.24 5.38
N PRO A 392 3.32 7.67 5.36
CA PRO A 392 4.43 6.74 5.52
C PRO A 392 4.36 6.06 6.89
N MET A 393 4.61 4.75 6.90
CA MET A 393 4.48 3.92 8.09
C MET A 393 5.61 2.88 8.17
N SER A 394 5.87 2.39 9.37
CA SER A 394 6.87 1.34 9.60
C SER A 394 6.52 0.05 8.83
N PRO A 395 7.52 -0.80 8.51
CA PRO A 395 7.29 -2.02 7.74
C PRO A 395 6.58 -3.13 8.55
N PHE A 396 6.42 -2.98 9.87
CA PHE A 396 6.10 -4.08 10.79
C PHE A 396 4.67 -4.65 10.67
N LYS A 397 3.73 -3.92 10.06
CA LYS A 397 2.36 -4.40 9.83
C LYS A 397 2.07 -4.75 8.35
N GLY A 398 3.05 -4.54 7.45
CA GLY A 398 2.91 -4.80 6.02
C GLY A 398 1.81 -3.98 5.33
N GLN A 399 1.45 -2.79 5.84
CA GLN A 399 0.28 -2.04 5.35
C GLN A 399 0.59 -1.00 4.28
N GLY A 400 1.81 -0.47 4.17
CA GLY A 400 2.10 0.68 3.29
C GLY A 400 1.65 0.48 1.84
N ALA A 401 2.16 -0.57 1.17
CA ALA A 401 1.75 -0.90 -0.20
C ALA A 401 0.25 -1.21 -0.32
N ASN A 402 -0.35 -1.86 0.69
CA ASN A 402 -1.79 -2.13 0.69
C ASN A 402 -2.61 -0.83 0.70
N GLN A 403 -2.21 0.15 1.52
CA GLN A 403 -2.88 1.45 1.57
C GLN A 403 -2.68 2.22 0.27
N ALA A 404 -1.46 2.25 -0.29
CA ALA A 404 -1.19 2.92 -1.56
C ALA A 404 -2.04 2.39 -2.73
N LEU A 405 -2.24 1.06 -2.81
CA LEU A 405 -3.13 0.43 -3.79
C LEU A 405 -4.59 0.84 -3.59
N LEU A 406 -5.05 0.92 -2.33
CA LEU A 406 -6.40 1.35 -1.99
C LEU A 406 -6.63 2.82 -2.31
N ASP A 407 -5.66 3.69 -2.01
CA ASP A 407 -5.70 5.12 -2.33
C ASP A 407 -5.86 5.33 -3.84
N ALA A 408 -4.98 4.71 -4.63
CA ALA A 408 -4.97 4.79 -6.08
C ALA A 408 -6.32 4.37 -6.68
N LEU A 409 -6.84 3.21 -6.27
CA LEU A 409 -8.12 2.71 -6.76
C LEU A 409 -9.29 3.57 -6.32
N TYR A 410 -9.27 4.06 -5.07
CA TYR A 410 -10.34 4.88 -4.53
C TYR A 410 -10.39 6.25 -5.20
N LEU A 411 -9.24 6.92 -5.37
CA LEU A 411 -9.15 8.22 -6.06
C LEU A 411 -9.70 8.12 -7.48
N ALA A 412 -9.26 7.14 -8.27
CA ALA A 412 -9.77 6.95 -9.64
C ALA A 412 -11.28 6.67 -9.67
N ARG A 413 -11.81 5.93 -8.69
CA ARG A 413 -13.26 5.70 -8.54
C ARG A 413 -14.03 6.96 -8.15
N VAL A 414 -13.45 7.84 -7.33
CA VAL A 414 -14.06 9.14 -6.99
C VAL A 414 -14.09 10.03 -8.23
N ILE A 415 -12.97 10.18 -8.96
CA ILE A 415 -12.91 10.94 -10.22
C ILE A 415 -13.99 10.43 -11.20
N THR A 416 -14.04 9.12 -11.43
CA THR A 416 -15.04 8.50 -12.32
C THR A 416 -16.49 8.76 -11.89
N LYS A 417 -16.72 8.85 -10.58
CA LYS A 417 -18.06 9.05 -10.02
C LYS A 417 -18.51 10.51 -10.15
N GLU A 418 -17.64 11.44 -9.75
CA GLU A 418 -18.00 12.84 -9.55
C GLU A 418 -17.81 13.66 -10.85
N CYS A 419 -16.94 13.23 -11.77
CA CYS A 419 -16.67 13.89 -13.07
C CYS A 419 -17.39 13.23 -14.26
N ARG A 420 -18.63 12.77 -14.08
CA ARG A 420 -19.40 12.16 -15.17
C ARG A 420 -19.85 13.19 -16.21
N PRO A 421 -20.25 12.77 -17.42
CA PRO A 421 -20.93 13.68 -18.34
C PRO A 421 -22.04 14.47 -17.65
N LEU A 422 -22.12 15.77 -17.94
CA LEU A 422 -23.04 16.75 -17.34
C LEU A 422 -22.75 17.16 -15.88
N SER A 423 -21.76 16.57 -15.22
CA SER A 423 -21.30 17.09 -13.92
C SER A 423 -20.68 18.48 -14.09
N GLN A 424 -20.89 19.35 -13.10
CA GLN A 424 -20.36 20.72 -13.10
C GLN A 424 -19.03 20.81 -12.32
N TRP A 425 -18.23 19.74 -12.30
CA TRP A 425 -17.02 19.67 -11.46
C TRP A 425 -16.02 20.77 -11.77
N ARG A 426 -15.93 21.24 -13.03
CA ARG A 426 -15.08 22.37 -13.42
C ARG A 426 -15.54 23.70 -12.81
N LYS A 427 -16.85 23.86 -12.56
CA LYS A 427 -17.39 25.07 -11.90
C LYS A 427 -17.27 24.99 -10.38
N VAL A 428 -17.41 23.78 -9.83
CA VAL A 428 -17.30 23.51 -8.39
C VAL A 428 -15.84 23.45 -7.94
N GLY A 429 -14.92 23.11 -8.85
CA GLY A 429 -13.50 22.91 -8.56
C GLY A 429 -13.20 21.46 -8.17
N ILE A 430 -11.96 21.04 -8.46
CA ILE A 430 -11.49 19.66 -8.22
C ILE A 430 -11.47 19.30 -6.74
N ARG A 431 -11.10 20.24 -5.87
CA ARG A 431 -10.99 19.95 -4.44
C ARG A 431 -12.35 19.64 -3.83
N GLU A 432 -13.34 20.52 -4.02
CA GLU A 432 -14.69 20.32 -3.51
C GLU A 432 -15.37 19.09 -4.15
N SER A 433 -15.19 18.89 -5.46
CA SER A 433 -15.82 17.77 -6.18
C SER A 433 -15.20 16.40 -5.85
N ILE A 434 -13.88 16.33 -5.62
CA ILE A 434 -13.11 15.07 -5.62
C ILE A 434 -12.25 14.95 -4.35
N LEU A 435 -11.34 15.90 -4.12
CA LEU A 435 -10.22 15.70 -3.18
C LEU A 435 -10.67 15.68 -1.74
N THR A 436 -11.53 16.61 -1.29
CA THR A 436 -11.97 16.66 0.11
C THR A 436 -12.56 15.33 0.58
N LYS A 437 -13.38 14.71 -0.28
CA LYS A 437 -13.99 13.41 0.02
C LYS A 437 -12.98 12.26 -0.04
N PHE A 438 -12.07 12.29 -1.00
CA PHE A 438 -11.00 11.30 -1.11
C PHE A 438 -10.10 11.33 0.13
N GLU A 439 -9.64 12.53 0.49
CA GLU A 439 -8.69 12.78 1.57
C GLU A 439 -9.26 12.41 2.93
N LEU A 440 -10.51 12.78 3.22
CA LEU A 440 -11.15 12.39 4.48
C LEU A 440 -11.20 10.87 4.66
N GLU A 441 -11.52 10.11 3.61
CA GLU A 441 -11.51 8.64 3.68
C GLU A 441 -10.08 8.10 3.84
N MET A 442 -9.14 8.61 3.04
CA MET A 442 -7.76 8.16 3.06
C MET A 442 -7.14 8.40 4.44
N LEU A 443 -7.32 9.60 5.01
CA LEU A 443 -6.81 9.97 6.32
C LEU A 443 -7.43 9.11 7.43
N ASP A 444 -8.75 8.94 7.44
CA ASP A 444 -9.45 8.11 8.43
C ASP A 444 -8.99 6.64 8.39
N ARG A 445 -8.96 6.05 7.19
CA ARG A 445 -8.52 4.65 7.00
C ARG A 445 -7.06 4.44 7.36
N SER A 446 -6.18 5.37 6.95
CA SER A 446 -4.72 5.20 7.09
C SER A 446 -4.22 5.54 8.50
N ALA A 447 -4.93 6.40 9.25
CA ALA A 447 -4.50 6.86 10.58
C ALA A 447 -4.24 5.71 11.55
N THR A 448 -5.19 4.78 11.69
CA THR A 448 -5.01 3.59 12.54
C THR A 448 -3.82 2.75 12.08
N LYS A 449 -3.56 2.66 10.77
CA LYS A 449 -2.44 1.85 10.24
C LYS A 449 -1.08 2.46 10.53
N VAL A 450 -0.96 3.79 10.44
CA VAL A 450 0.27 4.49 10.82
C VAL A 450 0.53 4.30 12.32
N ASN A 451 -0.46 4.58 13.16
CA ASN A 451 -0.34 4.45 14.62
C ASN A 451 -0.03 3.02 15.07
N ASP A 452 -0.76 2.03 14.56
CA ASP A 452 -0.53 0.62 14.88
C ASP A 452 0.85 0.13 14.42
N SER A 453 1.37 0.69 13.32
CA SER A 453 2.70 0.35 12.80
C SER A 453 3.81 1.00 13.63
N ALA A 454 3.59 2.23 14.12
CA ALA A 454 4.50 2.89 15.06
C ALA A 454 4.56 2.16 16.40
N ALA A 455 3.39 1.80 16.97
CA ALA A 455 3.30 1.00 18.18
C ALA A 455 3.96 -0.39 18.01
N ALA A 456 3.88 -0.97 16.80
CA ALA A 456 4.57 -2.21 16.49
C ALA A 456 6.08 -2.13 16.58
N ALA A 457 6.69 -1.00 16.23
CA ALA A 457 8.12 -0.79 16.40
C ALA A 457 8.54 -0.88 17.87
N GLN A 458 7.67 -0.53 18.81
CA GLN A 458 7.97 -0.59 20.24
C GLN A 458 7.70 -1.99 20.80
N PHE A 459 6.49 -2.55 20.61
CA PHE A 459 6.14 -3.81 21.28
C PHE A 459 6.87 -5.03 20.70
N LEU A 460 7.26 -5.01 19.42
CA LEU A 460 8.00 -6.12 18.81
C LEU A 460 9.43 -6.24 19.36
N HIS A 461 9.91 -5.21 20.07
CA HIS A 461 11.20 -5.16 20.74
C HIS A 461 11.01 -4.95 22.24
N SER A 462 10.02 -5.65 22.83
CA SER A 462 9.82 -5.77 24.27
C SER A 462 9.36 -7.18 24.65
N GLU A 463 9.36 -7.52 25.94
CA GLU A 463 8.89 -8.81 26.48
C GLU A 463 7.48 -9.20 26.02
N ILE A 464 6.65 -8.22 25.64
CA ILE A 464 5.29 -8.43 25.13
C ILE A 464 5.28 -9.36 23.90
N VAL A 465 6.33 -9.30 23.06
CA VAL A 465 6.43 -10.15 21.86
C VAL A 465 6.47 -11.64 22.20
N LEU A 466 6.95 -11.99 23.40
CA LEU A 466 7.11 -13.35 23.91
C LEU A 466 5.83 -13.92 24.55
N HIS A 467 4.75 -13.14 24.65
CA HIS A 467 3.49 -13.61 25.21
C HIS A 467 2.93 -14.82 24.44
N GLU A 468 2.64 -15.91 25.13
CA GLU A 468 2.12 -17.12 24.49
C GLU A 468 0.69 -16.96 23.96
N GLY A 469 0.43 -17.47 22.75
CA GLY A 469 -0.92 -17.56 22.21
C GLY A 469 -1.00 -17.78 20.70
N ASP A 470 -2.04 -18.47 20.25
CA ASP A 470 -2.26 -18.82 18.83
C ASP A 470 -2.90 -17.68 18.04
N GLU A 471 -2.24 -16.52 18.04
CA GLU A 471 -2.73 -15.32 17.36
C GLU A 471 -1.61 -14.37 16.91
N PRO A 472 -1.90 -13.49 15.92
CA PRO A 472 -0.98 -12.44 15.51
C PRO A 472 -0.50 -11.59 16.69
N ARG A 473 0.81 -11.29 16.73
CA ARG A 473 1.40 -10.50 17.83
C ARG A 473 0.77 -9.12 17.97
N GLY A 474 0.64 -8.69 19.23
CA GLY A 474 0.02 -7.44 19.63
C GLY A 474 -1.50 -7.51 19.80
N ARG A 475 -2.15 -8.67 19.55
CA ARG A 475 -3.58 -8.83 19.88
C ARG A 475 -3.85 -8.86 21.38
N CYS A 476 -2.93 -9.42 22.17
CA CYS A 476 -3.00 -9.43 23.63
C CYS A 476 -3.10 -8.01 24.24
N LEU A 477 -2.62 -6.97 23.56
CA LEU A 477 -2.69 -5.58 24.02
C LEU A 477 -4.10 -4.97 23.98
N ASN A 478 -5.06 -5.63 23.31
CA ASN A 478 -6.45 -5.17 23.23
C ASN A 478 -7.39 -5.95 24.16
N ARG A 479 -6.84 -6.79 25.03
CA ARG A 479 -7.56 -7.53 26.08
C ARG A 479 -7.34 -6.81 27.40
#